data_AF-A0A3E0VV20-F1
#
_entry.id   AF-A0A3E0VV20-F1
#
_cell.length_a   1.000
_cell.length_b   1.000
_cell.length_c   1.000
_cell.angle_alpha   90.00
_cell.angle_beta   90.00
_cell.angle_gamma   90.00
#
_symmetry.space_group_name_H-M   'P 1'
#
loop_
_entity.id
_entity.type
_entity.pdbx_description
1 polymer ?
#
loop_
_entity_poly.entity_id
_entity_poly.type
_entity_poly.pdbx_seq_one_letter_code
_entity_poly.pdbx_strand_id
1 'polypeptide(L)' 'MNSTLVTSYYQGTLGRIRDVAVTADGTGLLLVTNNTDGRGSPQAGDDRLVRVALSPGTS' A
#
# COMPACT_ATOMS: atom_id res chain seq x y z
N MET A 1 -6.43 9.32 28.47
CA MET A 1 -5.62 8.61 27.46
C MET A 1 -5.96 9.23 26.12
N ASN A 2 -4.98 9.77 25.38
CA ASN A 2 -5.24 10.33 24.05
C ASN A 2 -5.44 9.16 23.07
N SER A 3 -6.63 9.02 22.49
CA SER A 3 -6.95 7.89 21.61
C SER A 3 -6.52 8.25 20.19
N THR A 4 -5.45 7.63 19.69
CA THR A 4 -5.08 7.74 18.27
C THR A 4 -6.11 7.01 17.42
N LEU A 5 -6.79 7.73 16.52
CA LEU A 5 -7.63 7.11 15.50
C LEU A 5 -6.73 6.51 14.42
N VAL A 6 -6.90 5.22 14.14
CA VAL A 6 -6.19 4.51 13.07
C VAL A 6 -7.21 4.02 12.06
N THR A 7 -7.09 4.48 10.82
CA THR A 7 -7.91 4.03 9.69
C THR A 7 -7.10 3.06 8.83
N SER A 8 -7.66 1.88 8.55
CA SER A 8 -7.04 0.91 7.64
C SER A 8 -7.42 1.22 6.19
N TYR A 9 -6.44 1.26 5.30
CA TYR A 9 -6.63 1.41 3.86
C TYR A 9 -6.14 0.15 3.13
N TYR A 10 -6.81 -0.23 2.05
CA TYR A 10 -6.41 -1.34 1.15
C TYR A 10 -6.23 -2.71 1.84
N GLN A 11 -6.87 -2.91 3.00
CA GLN A 11 -6.76 -4.15 3.74
C GLN A 11 -7.25 -5.33 2.89
N GLY A 12 -6.37 -6.30 2.66
CA GLY A 12 -6.67 -7.49 1.87
C GLY A 12 -6.79 -7.28 0.36
N THR A 13 -6.68 -6.06 -0.16
CA THR A 13 -6.94 -5.79 -1.59
C THR A 13 -5.70 -5.95 -2.47
N LEU A 14 -4.50 -5.72 -1.93
CA LEU A 14 -3.24 -5.79 -2.68
C LEU A 14 -2.45 -7.09 -2.45
N GLY A 15 -2.84 -7.87 -1.44
CA GLY A 15 -2.07 -9.03 -0.99
C GLY A 15 -0.77 -8.61 -0.29
N ARG A 16 0.32 -9.30 -0.60
CA ARG A 16 1.66 -9.09 -0.02
C ARG A 16 2.30 -7.86 -0.62
N ILE A 17 2.71 -6.92 0.23
CA ILE A 17 3.52 -5.74 -0.15
C ILE A 17 4.97 -6.05 0.18
N ARG A 18 5.90 -5.76 -0.73
CA ARG A 18 7.35 -5.97 -0.53
C ARG A 18 8.08 -4.70 -0.15
N ASP A 19 7.74 -3.59 -0.78
CA ASP A 19 8.42 -2.31 -0.55
C ASP A 19 7.48 -1.13 -0.81
N VAL A 20 7.85 0.03 -0.24
CA VAL A 20 7.11 1.30 -0.34
C VAL A 20 8.10 2.45 -0.51
N ALA A 21 7.84 3.32 -1.48
CA ALA A 21 8.60 4.55 -1.69
C ALA A 21 7.66 5.77 -1.78
N VAL A 22 8.17 6.96 -1.48
CA VAL A 22 7.45 8.22 -1.74
C VAL A 22 7.56 8.54 -3.23
N THR A 23 6.51 9.10 -3.84
CA THR A 23 6.59 9.61 -5.21
C THR A 23 7.57 10.78 -5.30
N ALA A 24 8.19 10.99 -6.46
CA ALA A 24 9.16 12.08 -6.64
C ALA A 24 8.59 13.47 -6.35
N ASP A 25 7.29 13.67 -6.55
CA ASP A 25 6.56 14.91 -6.25
C ASP A 25 6.13 15.03 -4.77
N GLY A 26 6.38 14.02 -3.93
CA GLY A 26 6.01 14.02 -2.52
C GLY A 26 4.50 13.89 -2.23
N THR A 27 3.66 13.73 -3.26
CA THR A 27 2.19 13.75 -3.12
C THR A 27 1.57 12.37 -2.88
N GLY A 28 2.38 11.31 -2.89
CA GLY A 28 1.88 9.95 -2.82
C GLY A 28 2.93 8.93 -2.43
N LEU A 29 2.49 7.68 -2.38
CA LEU A 29 3.30 6.50 -2.18
C LEU A 29 3.24 5.60 -3.42
N LEU A 30 4.35 4.91 -3.70
CA LEU A 30 4.45 3.81 -4.64
C LEU A 30 4.66 2.53 -3.84
N LEU A 31 3.79 1.55 -4.04
CA LEU A 31 3.83 0.24 -3.39
C LEU A 31 4.11 -0.82 -4.45
N VAL A 32 5.02 -1.76 -4.18
CA VAL A 32 5.22 -2.94 -5.04
C VAL A 32 4.65 -4.18 -4.36
N THR A 33 3.75 -4.88 -5.06
CA THR A 33 3.23 -6.17 -4.58
C THR A 33 4.23 -7.29 -4.82
N ASN A 34 4.09 -8.39 -4.08
CA ASN A 34 4.96 -9.55 -4.19
C ASN A 34 4.19 -10.85 -3.90
N ASN A 35 3.06 -10.99 -4.59
CA ASN A 35 2.15 -12.13 -4.48
C ASN A 35 2.74 -13.37 -5.16
N THR A 36 3.63 -13.20 -6.14
CA THR A 36 4.27 -14.28 -6.89
C THR A 36 5.49 -14.91 -6.19
N ASP A 37 5.78 -14.51 -4.94
CA ASP A 37 6.96 -14.96 -4.17
C ASP A 37 6.87 -16.37 -3.54
N GLY A 38 5.85 -17.13 -3.92
CA GLY A 38 5.57 -18.48 -3.40
C GLY A 38 4.93 -18.52 -2.01
N ARG A 39 4.63 -17.37 -1.38
CA ARG A 39 3.97 -17.29 -0.07
C ARG A 39 2.61 -16.59 -0.13
N GLY A 40 2.16 -16.20 -1.31
CA GLY A 40 0.88 -15.55 -1.57
C GLY A 40 -0.10 -16.45 -2.33
N SER A 41 -1.22 -15.86 -2.72
CA SER A 41 -2.18 -16.44 -3.67
C SER A 41 -2.20 -15.54 -4.91
N PRO A 42 -1.29 -15.74 -5.88
CA PRO A 42 -1.19 -14.88 -7.05
C PRO A 42 -2.50 -14.77 -7.82
N GLN A 43 -2.82 -13.56 -8.28
CA GLN A 43 -3.93 -13.30 -9.19
C GLN A 43 -3.40 -12.92 -10.59
N ALA A 44 -4.25 -13.04 -11.60
CA ALA A 44 -3.91 -12.54 -12.94
C ALA A 44 -3.57 -11.05 -12.87
N GLY A 45 -2.40 -10.69 -13.40
CA GLY A 45 -1.89 -9.31 -13.37
C GLY A 45 -1.03 -8.96 -12.15
N ASP A 46 -0.77 -9.90 -11.24
CA ASP A 46 0.32 -9.75 -10.28
C ASP A 46 1.69 -9.99 -10.94
N ASP A 47 2.77 -9.33 -10.52
CA ASP A 47 2.82 -8.29 -9.48
C ASP A 47 2.59 -6.87 -10.02
N ARG A 48 2.20 -5.96 -9.12
CA ARG A 48 1.71 -4.62 -9.45
C ARG A 48 2.55 -3.53 -8.77
N LEU A 49 2.80 -2.45 -9.49
CA LEU A 49 3.23 -1.16 -8.92
C LEU A 49 1.98 -0.28 -8.74
N VAL A 50 1.65 0.05 -7.49
CA VAL A 50 0.43 0.79 -7.13
C VAL A 50 0.81 2.17 -6.61
N ARG A 51 0.18 3.22 -7.16
CA ARG A 51 0.30 4.59 -6.64
C ARG A 51 -0.88 4.93 -5.72
N VAL A 52 -0.58 5.40 -4.52
CA VAL A 52 -1.56 5.89 -3.54
C VAL A 52 -1.35 7.38 -3.34
N ALA A 53 -2.37 8.19 -3.57
CA ALA A 53 -2.32 9.62 -3.26
C ALA A 53 -2.46 9.85 -1.75
N LEU A 54 -1.67 10.75 -1.19
CA LEU A 54 -1.79 11.15 0.20
C LEU A 54 -2.68 12.39 0.31
N SER A 55 -3.56 12.38 1.29
CA SER A 55 -4.28 13.56 1.75
C SER A 55 -3.77 13.97 3.14
N PRO A 56 -3.82 15.27 3.50
CA PRO A 56 -3.53 15.69 4.87
C PRO A 56 -4.37 14.90 5.88
N GLY A 57 -3.72 14.45 6.96
CA GLY A 57 -4.44 13.85 8.08
C GLY A 57 -5.25 14.91 8.82
N THR A 58 -6.49 14.59 9.19
CA THR A 58 -7.25 15.41 10.13
C THR A 58 -6.62 15.24 11.52
N SER A 59 -6.04 16.31 12.07
CA SER A 59 -5.48 16.33 13.43
C SER A 59 -6.57 16.31 14.50
#